data_AF-A0A352V8E6-F1
#
_entry.id   AF-A0A352V8E6-F1
#
_cell.length_a   1.000
_cell.length_b   1.000
_cell.length_c   1.000
_cell.angle_alpha   90.00
_cell.angle_beta   90.00
_cell.angle_gamma   90.00
#
_symmetry.space_group_name_H-M   'P 1'
#
loop_
_entity.id
_entity.type
_entity.pdbx_description
1 polymer ?
#
loop_
_entity_poly.entity_id
_entity_poly.type
_entity_poly.pdbx_seq_one_letter_code
_entity_poly.pdbx_strand_id
1 'polypeptide(L)'
;MANKQIFGNISAGIIGGGLFLFFLLFLDLSIVPSIIAGAAGYAGGALAFGGKKKELEFIAEGVTQEKLDEILKQGNLKVKVLKDLEAKITNKVVTQKIEGIIEVVEKIFDDLKKDPKDVKTARQFLIYYLDATINILERYHSICSTNISSIEIKKSLDNVESLLDTIKDGFEKQLIKLLNDDILDLDTEIKLLDQTMKSEGLK
;
A
#
# COMPACT_ATOMS: atom_id res chain seq x y z
N MET A 1 -29.13 -1.02 -7.82
CA MET A 1 -29.02 -1.40 -6.39
C MET A 1 -30.06 -2.44 -5.93
N ALA A 2 -31.33 -2.39 -6.37
CA ALA A 2 -32.37 -3.35 -5.95
C ALA A 2 -32.03 -4.84 -6.23
N ASN A 3 -31.40 -5.14 -7.36
CA ASN A 3 -31.15 -6.53 -7.78
C ASN A 3 -30.13 -7.29 -6.91
N LYS A 4 -29.22 -6.58 -6.23
CA LYS A 4 -28.11 -7.16 -5.45
C LYS A 4 -28.55 -7.62 -4.05
N GLN A 5 -29.52 -6.92 -3.47
CA GLN A 5 -30.13 -7.27 -2.18
C GLN A 5 -31.10 -8.45 -2.32
N ILE A 6 -31.78 -8.54 -3.47
CA ILE A 6 -32.65 -9.67 -3.81
C ILE A 6 -31.82 -10.97 -3.88
N PHE A 7 -30.66 -10.96 -4.53
CA PHE A 7 -29.83 -12.16 -4.66
C PHE A 7 -29.28 -12.68 -3.32
N GLY A 8 -28.82 -11.78 -2.44
CA GLY A 8 -28.35 -12.15 -1.10
C GLY A 8 -29.46 -12.77 -0.23
N ASN A 9 -30.67 -12.19 -0.31
CA ASN A 9 -31.84 -12.70 0.41
C ASN A 9 -32.31 -14.06 -0.10
N ILE A 10 -32.18 -14.33 -1.41
CA ILE A 10 -32.50 -15.64 -2.01
C ILE A 10 -31.53 -16.71 -1.48
N SER A 11 -30.22 -16.44 -1.43
CA SER A 11 -29.24 -17.39 -0.87
C SER A 11 -29.46 -17.68 0.62
N ALA A 12 -29.79 -16.66 1.43
CA ALA A 12 -30.13 -16.85 2.85
C ALA A 12 -31.42 -17.66 3.03
N GLY A 13 -32.40 -17.47 2.13
CA GLY A 13 -33.64 -18.25 2.10
C GLY A 13 -33.42 -19.73 1.80
N ILE A 14 -32.52 -20.08 0.86
CA ILE A 14 -32.19 -21.47 0.53
C ILE A 14 -31.51 -22.17 1.72
N ILE A 15 -30.61 -21.49 2.43
CA ILE A 15 -29.93 -22.05 3.60
C ILE A 15 -30.92 -22.24 4.77
N GLY A 16 -31.76 -21.25 5.05
CA GLY A 16 -32.78 -21.34 6.11
C GLY A 16 -33.83 -22.42 5.83
N GLY A 17 -34.33 -22.50 4.59
CA GLY A 17 -35.28 -23.53 4.16
C GLY A 17 -34.66 -24.93 4.12
N GLY A 18 -33.41 -25.06 3.71
CA GLY A 18 -32.67 -26.33 3.71
C GLY A 18 -32.45 -26.88 5.13
N LEU A 19 -32.06 -26.01 6.07
CA LEU A 19 -31.94 -26.39 7.49
C LEU A 19 -33.31 -26.79 8.08
N PHE A 20 -34.36 -26.03 7.79
CA PHE A 20 -35.72 -26.37 8.24
C PHE A 20 -36.16 -27.77 7.77
N LEU A 21 -35.98 -28.07 6.49
CA LEU A 21 -36.36 -29.39 5.93
C LEU A 21 -35.45 -30.52 6.44
N PHE A 22 -34.16 -30.26 6.61
CA PHE A 22 -33.22 -31.25 7.17
C PHE A 22 -33.61 -31.64 8.61
N PHE A 23 -33.89 -30.67 9.47
CA PHE A 23 -34.29 -30.94 10.85
C PHE A 23 -35.68 -31.59 10.95
N LEU A 24 -36.60 -31.27 10.03
CA LEU A 24 -37.94 -31.85 10.03
C LEU A 24 -37.99 -33.29 9.51
N LEU A 25 -37.20 -33.63 8.48
CA LEU A 25 -37.25 -34.94 7.81
C LEU A 25 -36.21 -35.95 8.30
N PHE A 26 -35.05 -35.50 8.79
CA PHE A 26 -33.96 -36.41 9.18
C PHE A 26 -33.75 -36.52 10.70
N LEU A 27 -34.30 -35.60 11.52
CA LEU A 27 -34.16 -35.62 12.99
C LEU A 27 -35.48 -35.90 13.75
N ASP A 28 -36.61 -36.11 13.07
CA ASP A 28 -37.95 -36.33 13.67
C ASP A 28 -38.34 -35.30 14.75
N LEU A 29 -37.83 -34.08 14.64
CA LEU A 29 -38.16 -32.99 15.56
C LEU A 29 -39.57 -32.47 15.29
N SER A 30 -40.30 -32.16 16.38
CA SER A 30 -41.61 -31.49 16.29
C SER A 30 -41.51 -30.15 15.55
N ILE A 31 -42.63 -29.69 14.97
CA ILE A 31 -42.68 -28.52 14.08
C ILE A 31 -42.09 -27.25 14.72
N VAL A 32 -42.27 -27.06 16.03
CA VAL A 32 -41.85 -25.85 16.77
C VAL A 32 -40.32 -25.64 16.78
N PRO A 33 -39.48 -26.59 17.23
CA PRO A 33 -38.03 -26.42 17.18
C PRO A 33 -37.47 -26.28 15.75
N SER A 34 -38.11 -26.90 14.75
CA SER A 34 -37.69 -26.77 13.35
C SER A 34 -37.87 -25.34 12.83
N ILE A 35 -38.99 -24.67 13.16
CA ILE A 35 -39.22 -23.26 12.82
C ILE A 35 -38.14 -22.36 13.45
N ILE A 36 -37.78 -22.62 14.71
CA ILE A 36 -36.74 -21.85 15.41
C ILE A 36 -35.38 -22.04 14.73
N ALA A 37 -35.03 -23.27 14.37
CA ALA A 37 -33.79 -23.56 13.65
C ALA A 37 -33.74 -22.90 12.26
N GLY A 38 -34.84 -22.93 11.51
CA GLY A 38 -34.96 -22.25 10.21
C GLY A 38 -34.84 -20.73 10.31
N ALA A 39 -35.50 -20.12 11.30
CA ALA A 39 -35.42 -18.68 11.56
C ALA A 39 -34.01 -18.25 12.00
N ALA A 40 -33.35 -19.04 12.85
CA ALA A 40 -31.97 -18.81 13.27
C ALA A 40 -30.99 -18.95 12.08
N GLY A 41 -31.19 -19.96 11.23
CA GLY A 41 -30.41 -20.15 10.00
C GLY A 41 -30.56 -19.00 9.01
N TYR A 42 -31.79 -18.51 8.80
CA TYR A 42 -32.07 -17.35 7.94
C TYR A 42 -31.44 -16.08 8.51
N ALA A 43 -31.57 -15.81 9.81
CA ALA A 43 -30.98 -14.64 10.45
C ALA A 43 -29.45 -14.68 10.40
N GLY A 44 -28.84 -15.83 10.69
CA GLY A 44 -27.39 -16.03 10.58
C GLY A 44 -26.90 -15.84 9.14
N GLY A 45 -27.60 -16.42 8.16
CA GLY A 45 -27.30 -16.23 6.75
C GLY A 45 -27.46 -14.79 6.29
N ALA A 46 -28.52 -14.10 6.71
CA ALA A 46 -28.77 -12.70 6.38
C ALA A 46 -27.71 -11.77 6.97
N LEU A 47 -27.16 -12.06 8.15
CA LEU A 47 -26.04 -11.29 8.72
C LEU A 47 -24.72 -11.58 7.98
N ALA A 48 -24.45 -12.84 7.64
CA ALA A 48 -23.23 -13.24 6.94
C ALA A 48 -23.19 -12.76 5.48
N PHE A 49 -24.33 -12.79 4.78
CA PHE A 49 -24.45 -12.45 3.36
C PHE A 49 -25.08 -11.07 3.09
N GLY A 50 -25.64 -10.41 4.11
CA GLY A 50 -26.20 -9.05 4.04
C GLY A 50 -25.18 -7.93 4.25
N GLY A 51 -23.92 -8.26 4.52
CA GLY A 51 -22.82 -7.30 4.47
C GLY A 51 -22.77 -6.66 3.08
N LYS A 52 -22.84 -5.32 3.01
CA LYS A 52 -22.73 -4.56 1.75
C LYS A 52 -21.50 -5.05 1.00
N LYS A 53 -21.70 -5.81 -0.09
CA LYS A 53 -20.62 -6.25 -0.99
C LYS A 53 -20.05 -4.98 -1.63
N LYS A 54 -19.00 -4.44 -1.01
CA LYS A 54 -18.28 -3.21 -1.35
C LYS A 54 -18.00 -3.25 -2.84
N GLU A 55 -18.58 -2.34 -3.61
CA GLU A 55 -18.23 -2.21 -5.02
C GLU A 55 -16.75 -1.84 -5.07
N LEU A 56 -15.95 -2.64 -5.80
CA LEU A 56 -14.56 -2.34 -6.03
C LEU A 56 -14.51 -1.18 -7.02
N GLU A 57 -14.46 0.04 -6.48
CA GLU A 57 -14.25 1.25 -7.26
C GLU A 57 -12.77 1.29 -7.67
N PHE A 58 -12.52 1.04 -8.94
CA PHE A 58 -11.20 1.14 -9.55
C PHE A 58 -10.94 2.60 -9.90
N ILE A 59 -9.86 3.16 -9.36
CA ILE A 59 -9.42 4.54 -9.60
C ILE A 59 -8.39 4.61 -10.74
N ALA A 60 -7.76 3.47 -11.05
CA ALA A 60 -6.90 3.28 -12.22
C ALA A 60 -6.94 1.81 -12.65
N GLU A 61 -6.32 1.48 -13.77
CA GLU A 61 -6.34 0.12 -14.34
C GLU A 61 -5.82 -0.91 -13.32
N GLY A 62 -6.73 -1.71 -12.75
CA GLY A 62 -6.42 -2.72 -11.74
C GLY A 62 -5.96 -2.17 -10.38
N VAL A 63 -6.23 -0.90 -10.06
CA VAL A 63 -5.96 -0.28 -8.77
C VAL A 63 -7.25 0.25 -8.17
N THR A 64 -7.56 -0.17 -6.94
CA THR A 64 -8.71 0.34 -6.17
C THR A 64 -8.24 1.38 -5.15
N GLN A 65 -9.15 2.27 -4.75
CA GLN A 65 -8.85 3.25 -3.69
C GLN A 65 -8.36 2.58 -2.41
N GLU A 66 -9.02 1.49 -1.99
CA GLU A 66 -8.61 0.70 -0.84
C GLU A 66 -7.19 0.16 -0.96
N LYS A 67 -6.78 -0.22 -2.17
CA LYS A 67 -5.47 -0.80 -2.44
C LYS A 67 -4.37 0.26 -2.48
N LEU A 68 -4.69 1.48 -2.89
CA LEU A 68 -3.82 2.66 -2.76
C LEU A 68 -3.66 3.03 -1.28
N ASP A 69 -4.78 3.19 -0.56
CA ASP A 69 -4.79 3.54 0.87
C ASP A 69 -4.00 2.54 1.71
N GLU A 70 -4.13 1.23 1.43
CA GLU A 70 -3.37 0.18 2.09
C GLU A 70 -1.85 0.38 1.92
N ILE A 71 -1.38 0.68 0.70
CA ILE A 71 0.05 0.92 0.45
C ILE A 71 0.51 2.16 1.18
N LEU A 72 -0.21 3.27 1.02
CA LEU A 72 0.18 4.54 1.63
C LEU A 72 0.23 4.39 3.15
N LYS A 73 -0.73 3.66 3.74
CA LYS A 73 -0.71 3.35 5.17
C LYS A 73 0.50 2.51 5.56
N GLN A 74 0.78 1.41 4.86
CA GLN A 74 1.94 0.57 5.16
C GLN A 74 3.26 1.33 4.98
N GLY A 75 3.39 2.13 3.92
CA GLY A 75 4.54 2.97 3.65
C GLY A 75 4.76 4.03 4.73
N ASN A 76 3.70 4.73 5.14
CA ASN A 76 3.77 5.71 6.22
C ASN A 76 4.16 5.11 7.58
N LEU A 77 3.74 3.87 7.87
CA LEU A 77 4.20 3.15 9.06
C LEU A 77 5.72 2.92 9.01
N LYS A 78 6.28 2.56 7.85
CA LYS A 78 7.72 2.39 7.67
C LYS A 78 8.47 3.73 7.77
N VAL A 79 7.93 4.80 7.19
CA VAL A 79 8.50 6.15 7.35
C VAL A 79 8.53 6.56 8.82
N LYS A 80 7.49 6.25 9.60
CA LYS A 80 7.49 6.50 11.04
C LYS A 80 8.63 5.75 11.75
N VAL A 81 8.84 4.47 11.41
CA VAL A 81 9.96 3.68 11.96
C VAL A 81 11.31 4.30 11.58
N LEU A 82 11.47 4.80 10.35
CA LEU A 82 12.70 5.48 9.93
C LEU A 82 12.93 6.78 10.73
N LYS A 83 11.89 7.60 10.96
CA LYS A 83 11.98 8.80 11.81
C LYS A 83 12.34 8.45 13.26
N ASP A 84 11.80 7.36 13.79
CA ASP A 84 12.14 6.87 15.13
C ASP A 84 13.60 6.40 15.22
N LEU A 85 14.14 5.80 14.15
CA LEU A 85 15.56 5.39 14.06
C LEU A 85 16.48 6.59 13.90
N GLU A 86 16.11 7.54 13.05
CA GLU A 86 16.81 8.83 12.88
C GLU A 86 16.99 9.53 14.23
N ALA A 87 15.93 9.63 15.04
CA ALA A 87 15.98 10.26 16.36
C ALA A 87 16.87 9.52 17.38
N LYS A 88 17.10 8.22 17.20
CA LYS A 88 17.94 7.39 18.09
C LYS A 88 19.40 7.37 17.69
N ILE A 89 19.71 7.64 16.42
CA ILE A 89 21.08 7.63 15.90
C ILE A 89 21.74 8.98 16.16
N THR A 90 22.92 8.97 16.80
CA THR A 90 23.64 10.19 17.17
C THR A 90 24.57 10.71 16.06
N ASN A 91 24.89 9.88 15.08
CA ASN A 91 25.73 10.26 13.95
C ASN A 91 24.96 11.16 12.98
N LYS A 92 25.31 12.45 12.95
CA LYS A 92 24.65 13.47 12.12
C LYS A 92 24.69 13.20 10.62
N VAL A 93 25.75 12.58 10.13
CA VAL A 93 25.87 12.25 8.69
C VAL A 93 24.85 11.19 8.32
N VAL A 94 24.68 10.18 9.18
CA VAL A 94 23.66 9.14 9.00
C VAL A 94 22.25 9.72 9.10
N THR A 95 21.97 10.54 10.12
CA THR A 95 20.62 11.12 10.27
C THR A 95 20.23 11.97 9.06
N GLN A 96 21.14 12.79 8.53
CA GLN A 96 20.90 13.55 7.30
C GLN A 96 20.61 12.68 6.08
N LYS A 97 21.30 11.53 5.96
CA LYS A 97 21.02 10.57 4.87
C LYS A 97 19.65 9.91 5.05
N ILE A 98 19.26 9.58 6.28
CA ILE A 98 17.93 9.03 6.58
C ILE A 98 16.84 10.05 6.23
N GLU A 99 17.00 11.31 6.64
CA GLU A 99 16.10 12.43 6.29
C GLU A 99 15.95 12.53 4.77
N GLY A 100 17.06 12.53 4.03
CA GLY A 100 17.03 12.57 2.56
C GLY A 100 16.33 11.36 1.91
N ILE A 101 16.43 10.17 2.49
CA ILE A 101 15.66 9.00 2.03
C ILE A 101 14.17 9.18 2.30
N ILE A 102 13.80 9.64 3.49
CA ILE A 102 12.41 9.90 3.88
C ILE A 102 11.76 10.92 2.93
N GLU A 103 12.44 12.03 2.64
CA GLU A 103 11.93 13.06 1.72
C GLU A 103 11.60 12.50 0.33
N VAL A 104 12.49 11.67 -0.23
CA VAL A 104 12.27 11.06 -1.55
C VAL A 104 11.10 10.07 -1.50
N VAL A 105 10.99 9.28 -0.43
CA VAL A 105 9.88 8.34 -0.23
C VAL A 105 8.54 9.07 -0.10
N GLU A 106 8.50 10.17 0.66
CA GLU A 106 7.29 11.01 0.79
C GLU A 106 6.87 11.61 -0.55
N LYS A 107 7.83 12.07 -1.38
CA LYS A 107 7.56 12.52 -2.76
C LYS A 107 6.95 11.41 -3.62
N ILE A 108 7.46 10.18 -3.52
CA ILE A 108 6.88 9.03 -4.24
C ILE A 108 5.44 8.78 -3.75
N PHE A 109 5.16 8.86 -2.45
CA PHE A 109 3.79 8.70 -1.95
C PHE A 109 2.84 9.79 -2.43
N ASP A 110 3.30 11.03 -2.56
CA ASP A 110 2.49 12.12 -3.10
C ASP A 110 2.23 11.94 -4.59
N ASP A 111 3.21 11.44 -5.34
CA ASP A 111 3.07 11.07 -6.73
C ASP A 111 2.03 9.96 -6.92
N LEU A 112 2.09 8.88 -6.13
CA LEU A 112 1.10 7.80 -6.17
C LEU A 112 -0.34 8.23 -5.82
N LYS A 113 -0.52 9.33 -5.08
CA LYS A 113 -1.85 9.89 -4.83
C LYS A 113 -2.38 10.67 -6.03
N LYS A 114 -1.48 11.34 -6.77
CA LYS A 114 -1.81 12.09 -7.98
C LYS A 114 -2.07 11.13 -9.14
N ASP A 115 -1.25 10.10 -9.26
CA ASP A 115 -1.33 9.10 -10.31
C ASP A 115 -1.41 7.66 -9.74
N PRO A 116 -2.62 7.19 -9.39
CA PRO A 116 -2.80 5.87 -8.84
C PRO A 116 -2.41 4.72 -9.78
N LYS A 117 -2.21 4.95 -11.09
CA LYS A 117 -1.82 3.89 -12.04
C LYS A 117 -0.43 3.34 -11.71
N ASP A 118 0.44 4.18 -11.14
CA ASP A 118 1.83 3.88 -10.82
C ASP A 118 2.03 3.02 -9.58
N VAL A 119 0.96 2.83 -8.81
CA VAL A 119 0.91 1.92 -7.67
C VAL A 119 1.47 0.54 -8.00
N LYS A 120 1.16 0.00 -9.18
CA LYS A 120 1.64 -1.33 -9.59
C LYS A 120 3.16 -1.35 -9.72
N THR A 121 3.74 -0.30 -10.29
CA THR A 121 5.18 -0.17 -10.54
C THR A 121 5.94 0.12 -9.25
N ALA A 122 5.42 1.02 -8.42
CA ALA A 122 6.14 1.51 -7.24
C ALA A 122 6.04 0.57 -6.03
N ARG A 123 4.92 -0.16 -5.86
CA ARG A 123 4.62 -0.93 -4.64
C ARG A 123 5.75 -1.86 -4.21
N GLN A 124 6.18 -2.75 -5.12
CA GLN A 124 7.14 -3.80 -4.77
C GLN A 124 8.47 -3.19 -4.36
N PHE A 125 8.90 -2.16 -5.08
CA PHE A 125 10.12 -1.42 -4.77
C PHE A 125 10.00 -0.74 -3.40
N LEU A 126 9.00 0.12 -3.21
CA LEU A 126 8.80 0.88 -1.97
C LEU A 126 8.79 -0.01 -0.73
N ILE A 127 7.93 -1.04 -0.71
CA ILE A 127 7.73 -1.85 0.49
C ILE A 127 9.01 -2.63 0.83
N TYR A 128 9.62 -3.29 -0.16
CA TYR A 128 10.79 -4.12 0.05
C TYR A 128 12.03 -3.30 0.43
N TYR A 129 12.30 -2.21 -0.29
CA TYR A 129 13.51 -1.41 -0.05
C TYR A 129 13.40 -0.58 1.24
N LEU A 130 12.20 -0.15 1.64
CA LEU A 130 12.00 0.46 2.96
C LEU A 130 12.30 -0.55 4.08
N ASP A 131 11.82 -1.79 3.97
CA ASP A 131 12.11 -2.84 4.95
C ASP A 131 13.60 -3.15 5.03
N ALA A 132 14.27 -3.28 3.88
CA ALA A 132 15.72 -3.50 3.85
C ALA A 132 16.47 -2.34 4.54
N THR A 133 16.06 -1.10 4.28
CA THR A 133 16.67 0.10 4.87
C THR A 133 16.49 0.13 6.39
N ILE A 134 15.28 -0.14 6.90
CA ILE A 134 14.99 -0.23 8.33
C ILE A 134 15.89 -1.29 8.99
N ASN A 135 15.95 -2.50 8.42
CA ASN A 135 16.77 -3.59 8.97
C ASN A 135 18.26 -3.23 9.04
N ILE A 136 18.79 -2.50 8.05
CA ILE A 136 20.18 -2.04 8.04
C ILE A 136 20.41 -1.02 9.16
N LEU A 137 19.50 -0.05 9.30
CA LEU A 137 19.61 1.01 10.31
C LEU A 137 19.43 0.49 11.74
N GLU A 138 18.55 -0.48 11.96
CA GLU A 138 18.42 -1.16 13.26
C GLU A 138 19.72 -1.86 13.66
N ARG A 139 20.36 -2.56 12.72
CA ARG A 139 21.66 -3.21 12.95
C ARG A 139 22.76 -2.18 13.20
N TYR A 140 22.80 -1.11 12.42
CA TYR A 140 23.72 0.01 12.63
C TYR A 140 23.59 0.58 14.05
N HIS A 141 22.37 0.93 14.45
CA HIS A 141 22.08 1.48 15.77
C HIS A 141 22.45 0.49 16.90
N SER A 142 22.14 -0.80 16.72
CA SER A 142 22.50 -1.84 17.70
C SER A 142 24.01 -1.94 17.89
N ILE A 143 24.79 -1.91 16.81
CA ILE A 143 26.26 -1.99 16.88
C ILE A 143 26.83 -0.75 17.57
N CYS A 144 26.37 0.45 17.18
CA CYS A 144 26.80 1.71 17.83
C CYS A 144 26.51 1.72 19.34
N SER A 145 25.43 1.09 19.77
CA SER A 145 25.04 1.03 21.19
C SER A 145 25.91 0.11 22.05
N THR A 146 26.70 -0.79 21.45
CA THR A 146 27.56 -1.73 22.19
C THR A 146 28.80 -1.09 22.80
N ASN A 147 29.18 0.12 22.39
CA ASN A 147 30.44 0.80 22.78
C ASN A 147 31.73 -0.02 22.52
N ILE A 148 31.66 -1.05 21.67
CA ILE A 148 32.84 -1.84 21.26
C ILE A 148 33.48 -1.15 20.05
N SER A 149 34.75 -0.78 20.19
CA SER A 149 35.52 -0.14 19.11
C SER A 149 36.55 -1.12 18.54
N SER A 150 36.28 -1.65 17.35
CA SER A 150 37.26 -2.39 16.51
C SER A 150 37.37 -1.76 15.13
N ILE A 151 38.49 -2.04 14.44
CA ILE A 151 38.70 -1.59 13.05
C ILE A 151 37.65 -2.20 12.13
N GLU A 152 37.24 -3.46 12.35
CA GLU A 152 36.19 -4.09 11.53
C GLU A 152 34.81 -3.46 11.74
N ILE A 153 34.48 -3.10 12.99
CA ILE A 153 33.22 -2.40 13.32
C ILE A 153 33.19 -1.05 12.61
N LYS A 154 34.24 -0.25 12.75
CA LYS A 154 34.32 1.06 12.11
C LYS A 154 34.14 0.95 10.59
N LYS A 155 34.85 0.03 9.94
CA LYS A 155 34.72 -0.21 8.50
C LYS A 155 33.29 -0.61 8.10
N SER A 156 32.62 -1.43 8.91
CA SER A 156 31.24 -1.84 8.63
C SER A 156 30.25 -0.67 8.77
N LEU A 157 30.46 0.22 9.75
CA LEU A 157 29.64 1.42 9.91
C LEU A 157 29.86 2.41 8.75
N ASP A 158 31.11 2.62 8.32
CA ASP A 158 31.44 3.47 7.16
C ASP A 158 30.81 2.92 5.86
N ASN A 159 30.76 1.59 5.71
CA ASN A 159 30.08 0.94 4.57
C ASN A 159 28.57 1.17 4.59
N VAL A 160 27.93 1.13 5.76
CA VAL A 160 26.49 1.43 5.89
C VAL A 160 26.24 2.90 5.53
N GLU A 161 27.08 3.82 6.00
CA GLU A 161 26.99 5.24 5.64
C GLU A 161 27.01 5.47 4.13
N SER A 162 27.91 4.77 3.42
CA SER A 162 28.00 4.83 1.94
C SER A 162 26.80 4.14 1.27
N LEU A 163 26.29 3.06 1.85
CA LEU A 163 25.13 2.34 1.32
C LEU A 163 23.85 3.19 1.38
N LEU A 164 23.70 4.04 2.39
CA LEU A 164 22.55 4.94 2.49
C LEU A 164 22.47 5.92 1.31
N ASP A 165 23.60 6.38 0.76
CA ASP A 165 23.60 7.17 -0.47
C ASP A 165 23.07 6.36 -1.65
N THR A 166 23.54 5.12 -1.78
CA THR A 166 23.09 4.22 -2.86
C THR A 166 21.60 3.91 -2.74
N ILE A 167 21.09 3.75 -1.52
CA ILE A 167 19.66 3.55 -1.25
C ILE A 167 18.88 4.79 -1.69
N LYS A 168 19.33 5.99 -1.29
CA LYS A 168 18.69 7.26 -1.69
C LYS A 168 18.64 7.40 -3.21
N ASP A 169 19.76 7.19 -3.90
CA ASP A 169 19.84 7.22 -5.37
C ASP A 169 18.87 6.23 -6.02
N GLY A 170 18.70 5.06 -5.41
CA GLY A 170 17.72 4.05 -5.85
C GLY A 170 16.28 4.58 -5.79
N PHE A 171 15.91 5.21 -4.67
CA PHE A 171 14.59 5.85 -4.54
C PHE A 171 14.42 7.04 -5.47
N GLU A 172 15.45 7.87 -5.67
CA GLU A 172 15.39 9.02 -6.60
C GLU A 172 15.17 8.55 -8.05
N LYS A 173 15.89 7.51 -8.48
CA LYS A 173 15.68 6.88 -9.79
C LYS A 173 14.27 6.31 -9.93
N GLN A 174 13.76 5.70 -8.86
CA GLN A 174 12.40 5.19 -8.87
C GLN A 174 11.38 6.32 -8.98
N LEU A 175 11.58 7.45 -8.31
CA LEU A 175 10.73 8.64 -8.44
C LEU A 175 10.76 9.21 -9.86
N ILE A 176 11.95 9.38 -10.44
CA ILE A 176 12.10 9.85 -11.84
C ILE A 176 11.35 8.92 -12.80
N LYS A 177 11.39 7.61 -12.56
CA LYS A 177 10.69 6.63 -13.40
C LYS A 177 9.17 6.81 -13.38
N LEU A 178 8.59 7.23 -12.25
CA LEU A 178 7.15 7.50 -12.15
C LEU A 178 6.79 8.79 -12.90
N LEU A 179 7.64 9.81 -12.78
CA LEU A 179 7.49 11.09 -13.50
C LEU A 179 7.77 11.00 -15.01
N ASN A 180 8.11 9.83 -15.56
CA ASN A 180 8.47 9.72 -16.98
C ASN A 180 7.32 10.11 -17.92
N ASP A 181 6.08 9.76 -17.58
CA ASP A 181 4.92 10.14 -18.38
C ASP A 181 4.77 11.67 -18.40
N ASP A 182 4.89 12.32 -17.24
CA ASP A 182 4.85 13.79 -17.12
C ASP A 182 6.00 14.46 -17.91
N ILE A 183 7.19 13.86 -17.92
CA ILE A 183 8.34 14.37 -18.68
C ILE A 183 8.07 14.29 -20.20
N LEU A 184 7.47 13.20 -20.68
CA LEU A 184 7.13 13.04 -22.10
C LEU A 184 6.04 14.02 -22.55
N ASP A 185 5.07 14.29 -21.68
CA ASP A 185 4.01 15.27 -21.93
C ASP A 185 4.61 16.68 -22.02
N LEU A 186 5.50 17.05 -21.10
CA LEU A 186 6.22 18.33 -21.14
C LEU A 186 7.04 18.51 -22.42
N ASP A 187 7.78 17.48 -22.85
CA ASP A 187 8.55 17.52 -24.10
C ASP A 187 7.65 17.74 -25.33
N THR A 188 6.44 17.20 -25.29
CA THR A 188 5.45 17.37 -26.35
C THR A 188 4.91 18.79 -26.36
N GLU A 189 4.59 19.36 -25.21
CA GLU A 189 4.16 20.76 -25.08
C GLU A 189 5.25 21.73 -25.55
N ILE A 190 6.51 21.49 -25.18
CA ILE A 190 7.65 22.30 -25.65
C ILE A 190 7.77 22.27 -27.17
N LYS A 191 7.64 21.09 -27.79
CA LYS A 191 7.68 20.94 -29.26
C LYS A 191 6.53 21.68 -29.93
N LEU A 192 5.33 21.58 -29.38
CA LEU A 192 4.16 22.29 -29.88
C LEU A 192 4.38 23.81 -29.81
N LEU A 193 4.87 24.30 -28.68
CA LEU A 193 5.17 25.73 -28.49
C LEU A 193 6.26 26.22 -29.47
N ASP A 194 7.36 25.48 -29.64
CA ASP A 194 8.41 25.83 -30.60
C ASP A 194 7.89 25.83 -32.05
N GLN A 195 6.99 24.91 -32.41
CA GLN A 195 6.31 24.91 -33.70
C GLN A 195 5.41 26.13 -33.88
N THR A 196 4.60 26.49 -32.88
CA THR A 196 3.75 27.67 -32.92
C THR A 196 4.57 28.96 -33.06
N MET A 197 5.63 29.12 -32.27
CA MET A 197 6.52 30.28 -32.36
C MET A 197 7.18 30.42 -33.74
N LYS A 198 7.60 29.30 -34.34
CA LYS A 198 8.12 29.29 -35.72
C LYS A 198 7.05 29.67 -36.74
N SER A 199 5.81 29.22 -36.56
CA SER A 199 4.69 29.54 -37.45
C SER A 199 4.26 31.02 -37.37
N GLU A 200 4.42 31.64 -36.20
CA GLU A 200 4.11 33.06 -35.96
C GLU A 200 5.28 34.00 -36.28
N GLY A 201 6.42 33.48 -36.74
CA GLY A 201 7.59 34.30 -37.12
C GLY A 201 8.32 34.95 -35.94
N LEU A 202 8.15 34.42 -34.73
CA LEU A 202 8.77 34.91 -33.50
C LEU A 202 10.20 34.36 -33.29
N LYS A 203 10.75 33.64 -34.27
CA LYS A 203 12.08 33.02 -34.24
C LYS A 203 12.66 32.89 -35.65
#